data_AF-T1H3B8-F1
#
_entry.id   AF-T1H3B8-F1
#
_cell.length_a   1.000
_cell.length_b   1.000
_cell.length_c   1.000
_cell.angle_alpha   90.00
_cell.angle_beta   90.00
_cell.angle_gamma   90.00
#
_symmetry.space_group_name_H-M   'P 1'
#
loop_
_entity.id
_entity.type
_entity.pdbx_description
1 polymer ?
#
loop_
_entity_poly.entity_id
_entity_poly.type
_entity_poly.pdbx_seq_one_letter_code
_entity_poly.pdbx_strand_id
1 'polypeptide(L)'
;MSLLKSQYYDSPEGTDAFGKIVATNKYAVLGGLAWGTIDVLMISKPKGYLPILARYAYNVGPMMGMASAFTLGTLVATNVRGKDDRLNYFIGGACAGGVYGAWRRSFHAGAVAALF
;
A
#
# COMPACT_ATOMS: atom_id res chain seq x y z
N MET A 1 18.63 -11.24 -8.86
CA MET A 1 18.08 -9.91 -9.19
C MET A 1 18.20 -9.03 -7.95
N SER A 2 18.70 -7.79 -8.04
CA SER A 2 18.78 -6.91 -6.87
C SER A 2 17.36 -6.51 -6.44
N LEU A 3 17.00 -6.71 -5.17
CA LEU A 3 15.69 -6.34 -4.61
C LEU A 3 15.38 -4.84 -4.80
N LEU A 4 16.40 -4.00 -4.90
CA LEU A 4 16.23 -2.57 -5.15
C LEU A 4 15.77 -2.27 -6.60
N LYS A 5 15.96 -3.20 -7.54
CA LYS A 5 15.59 -3.01 -8.96
C LYS A 5 14.30 -3.75 -9.35
N SER A 6 13.72 -4.58 -8.46
CA SER A 6 12.50 -5.34 -8.79
C SER A 6 11.38 -4.41 -9.25
N GLN A 7 10.75 -4.79 -10.36
CA GLN A 7 9.51 -4.21 -10.85
C GLN A 7 8.37 -5.17 -10.55
N TYR A 8 7.15 -4.62 -10.46
CA TYR A 8 5.97 -5.43 -10.15
C TYR A 8 5.67 -6.49 -11.23
N TYR A 9 5.94 -6.16 -12.50
CA TYR A 9 5.64 -7.02 -13.65
C TYR A 9 6.82 -7.88 -14.11
N ASP A 10 7.89 -8.00 -13.31
CA ASP A 10 9.02 -8.87 -13.64
C ASP A 10 8.65 -10.36 -13.57
N SER A 11 7.56 -10.70 -12.88
CA SER A 11 7.04 -12.05 -12.70
C SER A 11 5.52 -12.11 -12.93
N PRO A 12 4.96 -13.22 -13.41
CA PRO A 12 3.51 -13.37 -13.60
C PRO A 12 2.75 -13.27 -12.28
N GLU A 13 1.48 -12.87 -12.34
CA GLU A 13 0.62 -12.84 -11.15
C GLU A 13 0.50 -14.23 -10.50
N GLY A 14 0.34 -14.24 -9.17
CA GLY A 14 0.36 -15.49 -8.39
C GLY A 14 1.76 -15.98 -7.99
N THR A 15 2.83 -15.39 -8.54
CA THR A 15 4.22 -15.75 -8.22
C THR A 15 5.01 -14.60 -7.58
N ASP A 16 6.14 -14.95 -6.97
CA ASP A 16 7.12 -14.00 -6.37
C ASP A 16 6.49 -12.92 -5.47
N ALA A 17 5.80 -13.38 -4.43
CA ALA A 17 5.16 -12.50 -3.46
C ALA A 17 6.11 -11.44 -2.90
N PHE A 18 7.33 -11.85 -2.54
CA PHE A 18 8.30 -10.96 -1.91
C PHE A 18 8.82 -9.90 -2.88
N GLY A 19 9.21 -10.27 -4.10
CA GLY A 19 9.69 -9.32 -5.11
C GLY A 19 8.63 -8.27 -5.46
N LYS A 20 7.36 -8.70 -5.60
CA LYS A 20 6.23 -7.80 -5.87
C LYS A 20 5.90 -6.89 -4.68
N ILE A 21 5.92 -7.39 -3.45
CA ILE A 21 5.72 -6.58 -2.24
C ILE A 21 6.81 -5.51 -2.12
N VAL A 22 8.07 -5.87 -2.40
CA VAL A 22 9.17 -4.89 -2.42
C VAL A 22 8.94 -3.85 -3.51
N ALA A 23 8.52 -4.26 -4.70
CA ALA A 23 8.24 -3.37 -5.81
C ALA A 23 7.09 -2.38 -5.49
N THR A 24 5.96 -2.87 -4.98
CA THR A 24 4.81 -2.01 -4.62
C THR A 24 5.12 -1.08 -3.46
N ASN A 25 5.82 -1.57 -2.42
CA ASN A 25 6.18 -0.75 -1.28
C ASN A 25 7.15 0.38 -1.61
N LYS A 26 7.98 0.26 -2.66
CA LYS A 26 8.79 1.39 -3.13
C LYS A 26 7.92 2.58 -3.53
N TYR A 27 6.84 2.33 -4.28
CA TYR A 27 5.89 3.38 -4.64
C TYR A 27 5.14 3.90 -3.41
N ALA A 28 4.75 3.02 -2.48
CA ALA A 28 4.08 3.41 -1.25
C ALA A 28 4.94 4.29 -0.34
N VAL A 29 6.24 3.98 -0.22
CA VAL A 29 7.20 4.80 0.56
C VAL A 29 7.37 6.16 -0.11
N LEU A 30 7.59 6.21 -1.42
CA LEU A 30 7.73 7.48 -2.14
C LEU A 30 6.47 8.35 -2.01
N GLY A 31 5.29 7.77 -2.24
CA GLY A 31 4.01 8.47 -2.07
C GLY A 31 3.76 8.91 -0.62
N GLY A 32 4.08 8.06 0.35
CA GLY A 32 3.93 8.37 1.78
C GLY A 32 4.88 9.43 2.28
N LEU A 33 6.11 9.48 1.76
CA LEU A 33 7.04 10.58 2.07
C LEU A 33 6.59 11.88 1.43
N ALA A 34 6.12 11.86 0.18
CA ALA A 34 5.57 13.04 -0.47
C ALA A 34 4.36 13.59 0.28
N TRP A 35 3.40 12.72 0.63
CA TRP A 35 2.23 13.09 1.42
C TRP A 35 2.60 13.53 2.84
N GLY A 36 3.50 12.80 3.51
CA GLY A 36 4.01 13.15 4.83
C GLY A 36 4.69 14.51 4.85
N THR A 37 5.38 14.88 3.77
CA THR A 37 5.99 16.22 3.62
C THR A 37 4.92 17.30 3.58
N ILE A 38 3.88 17.13 2.76
CA ILE A 38 2.75 18.06 2.70
C ILE A 38 2.07 18.16 4.07
N ASP A 39 1.80 17.02 4.71
CA ASP A 39 1.12 16.96 5.99
C ASP A 39 1.96 17.61 7.11
N VAL A 40 3.27 17.42 7.16
CA VAL A 40 4.14 18.07 8.15
C VAL A 40 4.27 19.57 7.89
N LEU A 41 4.48 20.00 6.64
CA LEU A 41 4.75 21.40 6.32
C LEU A 41 3.49 22.28 6.30
N MET A 42 2.38 21.74 5.78
CA MET A 42 1.18 22.54 5.47
C MET A 42 0.04 22.31 6.44
N ILE A 43 -0.14 21.08 6.95
CA ILE A 43 -1.36 20.68 7.68
C ILE A 43 -1.10 20.61 9.19
N SER A 44 -0.32 19.62 9.63
CA SER A 44 -0.14 19.28 11.04
C SER A 44 0.91 20.14 11.76
N LYS A 45 1.92 20.63 11.03
CA LYS A 45 2.99 21.52 11.54
C LYS A 45 3.57 21.12 12.92
N PRO A 46 3.92 19.83 13.13
CA PRO A 46 4.48 19.38 14.41
C PRO A 46 5.83 20.03 14.67
N LYS A 47 6.14 20.28 15.95
CA LYS A 47 7.41 20.90 16.36
C LYS A 47 8.35 19.88 16.96
N GLY A 48 9.62 19.93 16.54
CA GLY A 48 10.68 19.03 16.99
C GLY A 48 10.81 17.76 16.14
N TYR A 49 11.99 17.14 16.18
CA TYR A 49 12.34 16.02 15.29
C TYR A 49 11.50 14.77 15.51
N LEU A 50 11.27 14.39 16.77
CA LEU A 50 10.54 13.16 17.08
C LEU A 50 9.05 13.23 16.66
N PRO A 51 8.29 14.31 16.93
CA PRO A 51 6.94 14.47 16.41
C PRO A 51 6.85 14.50 14.89
N ILE A 52 7.83 15.13 14.21
CA ILE A 52 7.91 15.11 12.74
C ILE A 52 8.09 13.69 12.23
N LEU A 53 9.06 12.93 12.77
CA LEU A 53 9.30 11.54 12.37
C LEU A 53 8.09 10.65 12.66
N ALA A 54 7.46 10.80 13.81
CA ALA A 54 6.24 10.08 14.15
C ALA A 54 5.12 10.36 13.14
N ARG A 55 5.03 11.60 12.64
CA ARG A 55 4.04 11.96 11.63
C ARG A 55 4.34 11.36 10.25
N TYR A 56 5.60 11.29 9.85
CA TYR A 56 5.99 10.53 8.66
C TYR A 56 5.64 9.04 8.80
N ALA A 57 5.99 8.42 9.93
CA ALA A 57 5.65 7.02 10.19
C ALA A 57 4.13 6.77 10.17
N TYR A 58 3.34 7.69 10.73
CA TYR A 58 1.88 7.64 10.72
C TYR A 58 1.27 7.67 9.31
N ASN A 59 1.94 8.29 8.33
CA ASN A 59 1.50 8.32 6.94
C ASN A 59 2.08 7.17 6.11
N VAL A 60 3.40 6.95 6.19
CA VAL A 60 4.11 5.96 5.38
C VAL A 60 3.74 4.53 5.77
N GLY A 61 3.64 4.23 7.07
CA GLY A 61 3.38 2.87 7.56
C GLY A 61 2.07 2.29 7.01
N PRO A 62 0.93 3.00 7.15
CA PRO A 62 -0.34 2.56 6.57
C PRO A 62 -0.31 2.45 5.04
N MET A 63 0.41 3.34 4.33
CA MET A 63 0.55 3.23 2.87
C MET A 63 1.30 1.97 2.45
N MET A 64 2.37 1.61 3.17
CA MET A 64 3.05 0.33 2.96
C MET A 64 2.14 -0.86 3.28
N GLY A 65 1.33 -0.75 4.34
CA GLY A 65 0.31 -1.74 4.68
C GLY A 65 -0.70 -1.95 3.56
N MET A 66 -1.21 -0.87 2.97
CA MET A 66 -2.13 -0.90 1.83
C MET A 66 -1.49 -1.56 0.61
N ALA A 67 -0.27 -1.16 0.23
CA ALA A 67 0.44 -1.76 -0.90
C ALA A 67 0.69 -3.26 -0.69
N SER A 68 1.09 -3.66 0.51
CA SER A 68 1.32 -5.07 0.86
C SER A 68 0.01 -5.87 0.83
N ALA A 69 -1.08 -5.33 1.38
CA ALA A 69 -2.40 -5.96 1.36
C ALA A 69 -2.95 -6.11 -0.07
N PHE A 70 -2.74 -5.11 -0.93
CA PHE A 70 -3.05 -5.21 -2.35
C PHE A 70 -2.28 -6.36 -3.01
N THR A 71 -0.96 -6.37 -2.84
CA THR A 71 -0.09 -7.34 -3.51
C THR A 71 -0.41 -8.77 -3.07
N LEU A 72 -0.60 -8.98 -1.77
CA LEU A 72 -0.96 -10.28 -1.21
C LEU A 72 -2.39 -10.68 -1.57
N GLY A 73 -3.35 -9.75 -1.54
CA GLY A 73 -4.74 -9.99 -1.91
C GLY A 73 -4.87 -10.44 -3.37
N THR A 74 -4.19 -9.75 -4.28
CA THR A 74 -4.12 -10.13 -5.70
C THR A 74 -3.47 -11.51 -5.86
N LEU A 75 -2.33 -11.76 -5.20
CA LEU A 75 -1.65 -13.06 -5.27
C LEU A 75 -2.50 -14.22 -4.77
N VAL A 76 -3.15 -14.06 -3.61
CA VAL A 76 -4.05 -15.07 -3.05
C VAL A 76 -5.24 -15.29 -3.97
N ALA A 77 -5.85 -14.23 -4.49
CA ALA A 77 -6.97 -14.33 -5.43
C ALA A 77 -6.57 -15.09 -6.71
N THR A 78 -5.42 -14.75 -7.30
CA THR A 78 -4.88 -15.43 -8.49
C THR A 78 -4.64 -16.91 -8.22
N ASN A 79 -3.99 -17.25 -7.10
CA ASN A 79 -3.66 -18.64 -6.76
C ASN A 79 -4.89 -19.48 -6.43
N VAL A 80 -5.86 -18.93 -5.70
CA VAL A 80 -7.11 -19.64 -5.36
C VAL A 80 -8.00 -19.84 -6.59
N ARG A 81 -8.05 -18.86 -7.49
CA ARG A 81 -8.92 -18.91 -8.68
C ARG A 81 -8.28 -19.58 -9.88
N GLY A 82 -6.95 -19.71 -9.91
CA GLY A 82 -6.20 -20.22 -11.05
C GLY A 82 -6.36 -19.37 -12.32
N LYS A 83 -6.74 -18.10 -12.17
CA LYS A 83 -7.00 -17.16 -13.26
C LYS A 83 -6.27 -15.87 -12.98
N ASP A 84 -5.68 -15.27 -14.00
CA ASP A 84 -5.13 -13.91 -13.94
C ASP A 84 -6.06 -12.95 -14.68
N ASP A 85 -6.93 -12.28 -13.94
CA ASP A 85 -7.88 -11.31 -14.50
C ASP A 85 -8.03 -10.08 -13.58
N ARG A 86 -8.73 -9.05 -14.09
CA ARG A 86 -8.94 -7.78 -13.38
C ARG A 86 -9.66 -7.94 -12.03
N LEU A 87 -10.39 -9.03 -11.82
CA LEU A 87 -11.08 -9.26 -10.55
C LEU A 87 -10.09 -9.52 -9.42
N ASN A 88 -8.93 -10.13 -9.69
CA ASN A 88 -7.89 -10.31 -8.65
C ASN A 88 -7.36 -8.97 -8.15
N TYR A 89 -7.11 -8.04 -9.06
CA TYR A 89 -6.67 -6.69 -8.75
C TYR A 89 -7.73 -5.90 -7.98
N PHE A 90 -9.01 -6.07 -8.33
CA PHE A 90 -10.12 -5.50 -7.56
C PHE A 90 -10.18 -6.05 -6.14
N ILE A 91 -9.98 -7.37 -5.95
CA ILE A 91 -9.89 -7.99 -4.62
C ILE A 91 -8.70 -7.43 -3.84
N GLY A 92 -7.53 -7.30 -4.48
CA GLY A 92 -6.36 -6.63 -3.90
C GLY A 92 -6.68 -5.18 -3.47
N GLY A 93 -7.37 -4.42 -4.33
CA GLY A 93 -7.83 -3.06 -4.03
C GLY A 93 -8.76 -3.03 -2.82
N ALA A 94 -9.70 -3.96 -2.73
CA ALA A 94 -10.57 -4.10 -1.56
C ALA A 94 -9.79 -4.43 -0.27
N CYS A 95 -8.76 -5.28 -0.35
CA CYS A 95 -7.86 -5.53 0.78
C CYS A 95 -7.12 -4.27 1.22
N ALA A 96 -6.61 -3.47 0.28
CA ALA A 96 -5.98 -2.18 0.58
C ALA A 96 -6.97 -1.18 1.19
N GLY A 97 -8.20 -1.09 0.66
CA GLY A 97 -9.28 -0.29 1.23
C GLY A 97 -9.62 -0.68 2.68
N GLY A 98 -9.55 -1.97 3.01
CA GLY A 98 -9.67 -2.46 4.39
C GLY A 98 -8.58 -1.89 5.31
N VAL A 99 -7.32 -1.90 4.87
CA VAL A 99 -6.20 -1.29 5.62
C VAL A 99 -6.38 0.22 5.75
N TYR A 100 -6.82 0.89 4.68
CA TYR A 100 -7.13 2.32 4.72
C TYR A 100 -8.22 2.65 5.75
N GLY A 101 -9.31 1.89 5.74
CA GLY A 101 -10.42 2.03 6.68
C GLY A 101 -9.98 1.84 8.13
N ALA A 102 -9.13 0.85 8.38
CA ALA A 102 -8.52 0.63 9.70
C ALA A 102 -7.64 1.80 10.14
N TRP A 103 -6.80 2.32 9.25
CA TRP A 103 -5.96 3.49 9.53
C TRP A 103 -6.79 4.75 9.83
N ARG A 104 -7.84 5.00 9.05
CA ARG A 104 -8.75 6.15 9.23
C ARG A 104 -9.78 5.91 10.34
N ARG A 105 -9.83 4.71 10.92
CA ARG A 105 -10.84 4.28 11.90
C ARG A 105 -12.27 4.54 11.41
N SER A 106 -12.51 4.28 10.14
CA SER A 106 -13.79 4.56 9.49
C SER A 106 -14.11 3.49 8.45
N PHE A 107 -15.21 2.77 8.70
CA PHE A 107 -15.75 1.78 7.76
C PHE A 107 -16.09 2.43 6.42
N HIS A 108 -16.78 3.59 6.45
CA HIS A 108 -17.17 4.32 5.25
C HIS A 108 -15.95 4.71 4.39
N ALA A 109 -14.89 5.23 5.02
CA ALA A 109 -13.67 5.60 4.31
C ALA A 109 -13.00 4.39 3.64
N GLY A 110 -12.95 3.25 4.35
CA GLY A 110 -12.43 2.01 3.80
C GLY A 110 -13.27 1.45 2.66
N ALA A 111 -14.60 1.46 2.80
CA ALA A 111 -15.53 1.00 1.77
C ALA A 111 -15.43 1.84 0.49
N VAL A 112 -15.34 3.16 0.61
CA VAL A 112 -15.14 4.05 -0.56
C VAL A 112 -13.77 3.80 -1.19
N ALA A 113 -12.71 3.69 -0.39
CA ALA A 113 -11.36 3.40 -0.91
C ALA A 113 -11.28 2.05 -1.62
N ALA A 114 -12.05 1.05 -1.18
CA ALA A 114 -12.10 -0.29 -1.79
C ALA A 114 -12.74 -0.33 -3.19
N LEU A 115 -13.45 0.73 -3.60
CA LEU A 115 -14.11 0.80 -4.91
C LEU A 115 -13.20 1.28 -6.06
N PHE A 116 -12.00 1.75 -5.73
CA PHE A 116 -11.01 2.30 -6.68
C PHE A 116 -9.75 1.44 -6.71
#